data_AF-A0A7R9ZGT2-F1
#
_entry.id   AF-A0A7R9ZGT2-F1
#
_cell.length_a   1.000
_cell.length_b   1.000
_cell.length_c   1.000
_cell.angle_alpha   90.00
_cell.angle_beta   90.00
_cell.angle_gamma   90.00
#
_symmetry.space_group_name_H-M   'P 1'
#
loop_
_entity.id
_entity.type
_entity.pdbx_description
1 polymer ?
#
loop_
_entity_poly.entity_id
_entity_poly.type
_entity_poly.pdbx_seq_one_letter_code
_entity_poly.pdbx_strand_id
1 'polypeptide(L)'
;AEQPPHFKKYPLRPEQLRSLNWMLRQESSGEGFYEEEVVESIAPNLNWRLEGRVRRPVLVRGGIVADEVGYGKTAITLGLIDAAPSVNGAPPSPPSSCESLFE
;
A
#
# COMPACT_ATOMS: atom_id res chain seq x y z
N ALA A 1 -3.14 11.92 8.30
CA ALA A 1 -2.26 11.30 9.30
C ALA A 1 -1.49 12.41 10.00
N GLU A 2 -1.11 12.20 11.25
CA GLU A 2 -0.16 13.09 11.93
C GLU A 2 1.24 12.92 11.34
N GLN A 3 2.17 13.82 11.67
CA GLN A 3 3.56 13.66 11.27
C GLN A 3 4.16 12.41 11.92
N PRO A 4 4.96 11.63 11.18
CA PRO A 4 5.70 10.53 11.78
C PRO A 4 6.63 11.03 12.91
N PRO A 5 6.78 10.29 14.02
CA PRO A 5 7.48 10.76 15.23
C PRO A 5 8.90 11.29 15.00
N HIS A 6 9.62 10.74 14.02
CA HIS A 6 11.01 11.07 13.74
C HIS A 6 11.17 12.08 12.58
N PHE A 7 10.08 12.54 11.95
CA PHE A 7 10.08 13.52 10.86
C PHE A 7 10.16 14.98 11.36
N LYS A 8 11.18 15.27 12.18
CA LYS A 8 11.35 16.58 12.84
C LYS A 8 12.04 17.62 11.96
N LYS A 9 13.12 17.23 11.28
CA LYS A 9 13.95 18.15 10.48
C LYS A 9 13.34 18.45 9.12
N TYR A 10 12.69 17.46 8.52
CA TYR A 10 12.07 17.53 7.20
C TYR A 10 10.66 16.93 7.29
N PRO A 11 9.65 17.71 7.73
CA PRO A 11 8.29 17.21 7.88
C PRO A 11 7.68 16.88 6.52
N LEU A 12 6.77 15.89 6.50
CA LEU A 12 6.01 15.58 5.29
C LEU A 12 5.06 16.75 4.95
N ARG A 13 4.89 17.03 3.66
CA ARG A 13 3.93 18.04 3.19
C ARG A 13 2.49 17.56 3.41
N PRO A 14 1.48 18.45 3.50
CA PRO A 14 0.09 18.06 3.74
C PRO A 14 -0.47 17.01 2.78
N GLU A 15 -0.09 17.09 1.51
CA GLU A 15 -0.46 16.12 0.48
C GLU A 15 0.23 14.76 0.68
N GLN A 16 1.49 14.76 1.12
CA GLN A 16 2.21 13.53 1.48
C GLN A 16 1.60 12.86 2.72
N LEU A 17 1.13 13.64 3.70
CA LEU A 17 0.39 13.13 4.86
C LEU A 17 -0.96 12.51 4.48
N ARG A 18 -1.56 12.92 3.35
CA ARG A 18 -2.77 12.30 2.80
C ARG A 18 -2.45 10.92 2.24
N SER A 19 -1.39 10.80 1.44
CA SER A 19 -0.91 9.50 0.93
C SER A 19 -0.51 8.58 2.08
N LEU A 20 0.23 9.08 3.09
CA LEU A 20 0.57 8.32 4.30
C LEU A 20 -0.67 7.82 5.04
N ASN A 21 -1.71 8.65 5.17
CA ASN A 21 -2.94 8.22 5.83
C ASN A 21 -3.65 7.09 5.10
N TRP A 22 -3.66 7.16 3.76
CA TRP A 22 -4.19 6.09 2.94
C TRP A 22 -3.37 4.80 3.11
N MET A 23 -2.04 4.88 3.09
CA MET A 23 -1.16 3.71 3.29
C MET A 23 -1.38 3.05 4.66
N LEU A 24 -1.42 3.83 5.75
CA LEU A 24 -1.69 3.30 7.09
C LEU A 24 -3.05 2.62 7.20
N ARG A 25 -4.09 3.20 6.58
CA ARG A 25 -5.42 2.57 6.51
C ARG A 25 -5.38 1.27 5.71
N GLN A 26 -4.63 1.24 4.62
CA GLN A 26 -4.54 0.07 3.76
C GLN A 26 -3.77 -1.08 4.43
N GLU A 27 -2.84 -0.79 5.32
CA GLU A 27 -2.15 -1.82 6.13
C GLU A 27 -2.97 -2.28 7.34
N SER A 28 -3.81 -1.39 7.89
CA SER A 28 -4.70 -1.70 9.02
C SER A 28 -6.00 -2.39 8.61
N SER A 29 -6.49 -2.12 7.40
CA SER A 29 -7.80 -2.55 6.92
C SER A 29 -7.84 -4.05 6.59
N GLY A 30 -8.99 -4.65 6.88
CA GLY A 30 -9.37 -6.00 6.45
C GLY A 30 -10.17 -6.01 5.14
N GLU A 31 -10.30 -4.86 4.46
CA GLU A 31 -11.09 -4.77 3.23
C GLU A 31 -10.44 -5.59 2.11
N GLY A 32 -11.22 -6.51 1.54
CA GLY A 32 -10.78 -7.32 0.43
C GLY A 32 -10.70 -6.52 -0.86
N PHE A 33 -9.59 -6.67 -1.58
CA PHE A 33 -9.48 -6.29 -2.97
C PHE A 33 -10.20 -7.33 -3.83
N TYR A 34 -11.00 -6.90 -4.80
CA TYR A 34 -11.62 -7.82 -5.75
C TYR A 34 -10.74 -7.92 -6.99
N GLU A 35 -10.08 -9.07 -7.15
CA GLU A 35 -9.45 -9.41 -8.42
C GLU A 35 -10.55 -9.58 -9.46
N GLU A 36 -10.43 -8.87 -10.58
CA GLU A 36 -11.39 -8.89 -11.68
C GLU A 36 -10.70 -9.33 -12.97
N GLU A 37 -11.29 -10.32 -13.64
CA GLU A 37 -10.92 -10.73 -14.99
C GLU A 37 -12.12 -10.49 -15.91
N VAL A 38 -11.89 -9.76 -17.00
CA VAL A 38 -12.89 -9.44 -18.01
C VAL A 38 -12.43 -10.03 -19.34
N VAL A 39 -13.28 -10.86 -19.95
CA VAL A 39 -13.05 -11.47 -21.26
C VAL A 39 -14.17 -11.06 -22.20
N GLU A 40 -13.81 -10.64 -23.40
CA GLU A 40 -14.78 -10.24 -24.42
C GLU A 40 -14.76 -11.20 -25.60
N SER A 41 -15.94 -11.50 -26.14
CA SER A 41 -16.07 -12.24 -27.40
C SER A 41 -17.15 -11.65 -28.29
N ILE A 42 -16.96 -11.74 -29.61
CA ILE A 42 -17.94 -11.28 -30.59
C ILE A 42 -18.78 -12.48 -31.00
N ALA A 43 -20.11 -12.37 -30.89
CA ALA A 43 -21.04 -13.35 -31.42
C ALA A 43 -21.33 -13.05 -32.90
N PRO A 44 -20.75 -13.78 -33.87
CA PRO A 44 -20.70 -13.36 -35.28
C PRO A 44 -22.08 -13.22 -35.93
N ASN A 45 -23.04 -14.04 -35.51
CA ASN A 45 -24.39 -14.07 -36.09
C ASN A 45 -25.35 -13.07 -35.45
N LEU A 46 -24.94 -12.45 -34.33
CA LEU A 46 -25.79 -11.56 -33.54
C LEU A 46 -25.26 -10.12 -33.54
N ASN A 47 -24.04 -9.89 -34.05
CA ASN A 47 -23.31 -8.61 -33.93
C ASN A 47 -23.26 -8.10 -32.48
N TRP A 48 -23.21 -9.02 -31.50
CA TRP A 48 -23.13 -8.68 -30.08
C TRP A 48 -21.70 -8.82 -29.58
N ARG A 49 -21.34 -7.96 -28.62
CA ARG A 49 -20.12 -8.09 -27.81
C ARG A 49 -20.52 -8.70 -26.47
N LEU A 50 -20.13 -9.95 -26.26
CA LEU A 50 -20.33 -10.65 -25.01
C LEU A 50 -19.18 -10.31 -24.06
N GLU A 51 -19.52 -9.95 -22.81
CA GLU A 51 -18.56 -9.72 -21.74
C GLU A 51 -18.76 -10.80 -20.68
N GLY A 52 -17.72 -11.61 -20.44
CA GLY A 52 -17.61 -12.48 -19.28
C GLY A 52 -16.80 -11.77 -18.20
N ARG A 53 -17.38 -11.59 -17.01
CA ARG A 53 -16.71 -10.97 -15.86
C ARG A 53 -16.66 -11.93 -14.69
N VAL A 54 -15.47 -12.18 -14.17
CA VAL A 54 -15.24 -12.97 -12.94
C VAL A 54 -14.62 -12.08 -11.89
N ARG A 55 -15.11 -12.15 -10.65
CA ARG A 55 -14.58 -11.40 -9.50
C ARG A 55 -14.28 -12.32 -8.33
N ARG A 56 -13.12 -12.17 -7.70
CA ARG A 56 -12.70 -12.91 -6.51
C ARG A 56 -12.25 -11.96 -5.41
N PRO A 57 -12.82 -12.01 -4.19
CA PRO A 57 -12.29 -11.24 -3.07
C PRO A 57 -10.97 -11.85 -2.59
N VAL A 58 -9.97 -11.00 -2.40
CA VAL A 58 -8.66 -11.33 -1.86
C VAL A 58 -8.30 -10.31 -0.80
N LEU A 59 -7.94 -10.78 0.39
CA LEU A 59 -7.46 -9.89 1.45
C LEU A 59 -6.02 -9.47 1.11
N VAL A 60 -5.82 -8.19 0.83
CA VAL A 60 -4.51 -7.61 0.53
C VAL A 60 -4.25 -6.46 1.48
N ARG A 61 -3.13 -6.50 2.20
CA ARG A 61 -2.64 -5.37 2.99
C ARG A 61 -1.67 -4.54 2.17
N GLY A 62 -1.77 -3.22 2.31
CA GLY A 62 -1.02 -2.28 1.49
C GLY A 62 -1.58 -2.15 0.08
N GLY A 63 -0.83 -1.48 -0.80
CA GLY A 63 -1.29 -1.21 -2.16
C GLY A 63 -0.30 -0.40 -2.99
N ILE A 64 -0.74 0.05 -4.16
CA ILE A 64 0.10 0.74 -5.14
C ILE A 64 -0.03 2.25 -4.95
N VAL A 65 1.08 2.93 -4.67
CA VAL A 65 1.14 4.40 -4.63
C VAL A 65 1.67 4.91 -5.98
N ALA A 66 0.75 5.40 -6.81
CA ALA A 66 1.03 5.88 -8.16
C ALA A 66 1.13 7.42 -8.24
N ASP A 67 1.68 8.06 -7.21
CA ASP A 67 1.92 9.51 -7.21
C ASP A 67 2.97 9.91 -8.27
N GLU A 68 2.95 11.18 -8.70
CA GLU A 68 3.85 11.71 -9.73
C GLU A 68 5.36 11.60 -9.38
N VAL A 69 6.21 11.78 -10.40
CA VAL A 69 7.67 11.86 -10.21
C VAL A 69 8.02 13.08 -9.36
N GLY A 70 8.94 12.92 -8.41
CA GLY A 70 9.32 14.02 -7.49
C GLY A 70 8.31 14.28 -6.36
N TYR A 71 7.18 13.56 -6.31
CA TYR A 71 6.20 13.72 -5.22
C TYR A 71 6.75 13.34 -3.84
N GLY A 72 7.83 12.55 -3.80
CA GLY A 72 8.48 12.12 -2.56
C GLY A 72 7.98 10.78 -2.03
N LYS A 73 7.60 9.86 -2.91
CA LYS A 73 7.16 8.49 -2.56
C LYS A 73 8.09 7.82 -1.55
N THR A 74 9.41 7.93 -1.73
CA THR A 74 10.41 7.41 -0.78
C THR A 74 10.29 8.03 0.62
N ALA A 75 10.10 9.35 0.70
CA ALA A 75 9.92 10.02 2.00
C ALA A 75 8.63 9.57 2.69
N ILE A 76 7.55 9.38 1.92
CA ILE A 76 6.28 8.84 2.41
C ILE A 76 6.46 7.40 2.91
N THR A 77 7.19 6.55 2.19
CA THR A 77 7.50 5.17 2.61
C THR A 77 8.30 5.13 3.91
N LEU A 78 9.30 6.00 4.07
CA LEU A 78 10.02 6.13 5.34
C LEU A 78 9.10 6.61 6.47
N GLY A 79 8.20 7.55 6.18
CA GLY A 79 7.20 8.01 7.13
C GLY A 79 6.21 6.91 7.52
N LEU A 80 5.87 6.02 6.57
CA LEU A 80 5.06 4.85 6.84
C LEU A 80 5.77 3.88 7.76
N ILE A 81 7.04 3.54 7.51
CA ILE A 81 7.82 2.67 8.40
C ILE A 81 7.88 3.24 9.82
N ASP A 82 8.08 4.55 9.94
CA ASP A 82 8.15 5.25 11.23
C ASP A 82 6.81 5.27 11.97
N ALA A 83 5.69 5.41 11.25
CA ALA A 83 4.35 5.40 11.81
C ALA A 83 3.73 3.99 11.95
N ALA A 84 4.25 3.00 11.24
CA ALA A 84 3.72 1.63 11.14
C ALA A 84 3.52 0.94 12.50
N PRO A 85 4.34 1.16 13.55
CA PRO A 85 4.10 0.55 14.85
C PRO A 85 2.73 0.88 15.46
N SER A 86 2.11 2.00 15.07
CA SER A 86 0.75 2.36 15.49
C SER A 86 -0.34 1.45 14.89
N VAL A 87 -0.02 0.72 13.81
CA VAL A 87 -0.95 -0.10 13.04
C VAL A 87 -0.56 -1.58 13.04
N ASN A 88 0.72 -1.87 12.79
CA ASN A 88 1.25 -3.22 12.59
C ASN A 88 1.90 -3.80 13.86
N GLY A 89 2.05 -3.00 14.92
CA GLY A 89 2.79 -3.37 16.12
C GLY A 89 4.31 -3.24 15.95
N ALA A 90 5.06 -3.64 16.97
CA ALA A 90 6.51 -3.55 16.94
C ALA A 90 7.11 -4.52 15.90
N PRO A 91 8.18 -4.13 15.19
CA PRO A 91 8.88 -5.04 14.30
C PRO A 91 9.45 -6.24 15.08
N PRO A 92 9.57 -7.42 14.45
CA PRO A 92 10.20 -8.56 15.09
C PRO A 92 11.65 -8.25 15.45
N SER A 93 12.13 -8.80 16.57
CA SER A 93 13.53 -8.68 16.95
C SER A 93 14.42 -9.36 15.91
N PRO A 94 15.58 -8.77 15.55
CA PRO A 94 16.53 -9.42 14.67
C PRO A 94 17.02 -10.75 15.28
N PRO A 95 17.38 -11.74 14.46
CA PRO A 95 17.92 -13.01 14.95
C PRO A 95 19.28 -12.79 15.62
N SER A 96 19.60 -13.60 16.65
CA SER A 96 20.82 -13.49 17.45
C SER A 96 22.11 -13.57 16.61
N SER A 97 22.08 -14.24 15.45
CA SER A 97 23.20 -14.31 14.51
C SER A 97 23.58 -12.96 13.87
N CYS A 98 22.70 -11.95 13.93
CA CYS A 98 22.99 -10.60 13.46
C CYS A 98 23.68 -9.74 14.53
N GLU A 99 23.66 -10.13 15.81
CA GLU A 99 24.30 -9.34 16.88
C GLU A 99 25.83 -9.38 16.77
N SER A 100 26.39 -10.50 16.29
CA SER A 100 27.84 -10.64 16.10
C SER A 100 28.41 -9.88 14.89
N LEU A 101 27.57 -9.18 14.11
CA LEU A 101 28.02 -8.37 12.96
C LEU A 101 28.33 -6.92 13.32
N PHE A 102 28.04 -6.51 14.56
CA PHE A 102 28.23 -5.14 15.04
C PHE A 102 29.20 -5.03 16.22
N GLU A 103 29.89 -6.12 16.58
CA GLU A 103 31.16 -6.11 17.34
C GLU A 103 32.36 -6.02 16.39
#